data_AF-A0A535CAF6-F1
#
_entry.id   AF-A0A535CAF6-F1
#
_cell.length_a   1.000
_cell.length_b   1.000
_cell.length_c   1.000
_cell.angle_alpha   90.00
_cell.angle_beta   90.00
_cell.angle_gamma   90.00
#
_symmetry.space_group_name_H-M   'P 1'
#
loop_
_entity.id
_entity.type
_entity.pdbx_description
1 polymer ?
#
loop_
_entity_poly.entity_id
_entity_poly.type
_entity_poly.pdbx_seq_one_letter_code
_entity_poly.pdbx_strand_id
1 'polypeptide(L)'
;MQAAYEQYRAGCQLISILTNLEVQLFDNERVSQIHYASYDLPTVIERYKQAALVHVLQQPLVKDCVYVFCDSIQLEFLAAGMWDGAEYRGTIVVGPCISKAYPPQLLREMIHKERLPLVMQRQLHQCYTTLTMVDEAKQHAISSLLINVLTPGMRQPQRIEIALPPSEDTAVKFNDDLEQDRTLIERRYASENKLLHAIAKGDPHMLKTAMEEGKGISWPYRHPNAPVRSMKNLSFSANT
;
A
#
# COMPACT_ATOMS: atom_id res chain seq x y z
N MET A 1 18.31 30.37 5.18
CA MET A 1 18.04 28.94 4.89
C MET A 1 16.89 28.37 5.70
N GLN A 2 16.90 28.45 7.04
CA GLN A 2 15.83 27.88 7.89
C GLN A 2 14.41 28.43 7.60
N ALA A 3 14.24 29.74 7.40
CA ALA A 3 12.92 30.34 7.22
C ALA A 3 12.17 29.88 5.94
N ALA A 4 12.89 29.70 4.82
CA ALA A 4 12.26 29.22 3.58
C ALA A 4 11.83 27.76 3.71
N TYR A 5 12.64 26.94 4.39
CA TYR A 5 12.34 25.54 4.64
C TYR A 5 11.11 25.34 5.55
N GLU A 6 10.94 26.21 6.56
CA GLU A 6 9.73 26.23 7.39
C GLU A 6 8.47 26.59 6.60
N GLN A 7 8.56 27.50 5.63
CA GLN A 7 7.44 27.83 4.73
C GLN A 7 7.06 26.64 3.85
N TYR A 8 8.05 25.94 3.28
CA TYR A 8 7.80 24.72 2.51
C TYR A 8 7.13 23.63 3.35
N ARG A 9 7.60 23.43 4.58
CA ARG A 9 6.99 22.49 5.53
C ARG A 9 5.53 22.83 5.84
N ALA A 10 5.24 24.09 6.15
CA ALA A 10 3.88 24.54 6.41
C ALA A 10 2.97 24.37 5.19
N GLY A 11 3.49 24.66 3.99
CA GLY A 11 2.79 24.44 2.72
C GLY A 11 2.46 22.97 2.48
N CYS A 12 3.42 22.07 2.67
CA CYS A 12 3.20 20.62 2.56
C CYS A 12 2.13 20.12 3.53
N GLN A 13 2.14 20.60 4.78
CA GLN A 13 1.12 20.23 5.77
C GLN A 13 -0.27 20.70 5.35
N LEU A 14 -0.41 21.94 4.86
CA LEU A 14 -1.69 22.47 4.36
C LEU A 14 -2.21 21.65 3.18
N ILE A 15 -1.34 21.31 2.23
CA ILE A 15 -1.71 20.49 1.07
C ILE A 15 -2.18 19.11 1.54
N SER A 16 -1.46 18.46 2.45
CA SER A 16 -1.86 17.14 2.96
C SER A 16 -3.24 17.18 3.64
N ILE A 17 -3.51 18.19 4.47
CA ILE A 17 -4.80 18.35 5.15
C ILE A 17 -5.94 18.60 4.16
N LEU A 18 -5.74 19.49 3.19
CA LEU A 18 -6.79 19.89 2.24
C LEU A 18 -7.12 18.79 1.23
N THR A 19 -6.12 17.99 0.87
CA THR A 19 -6.26 16.97 -0.18
C THR A 19 -6.52 15.57 0.38
N ASN A 20 -6.22 15.35 1.67
CA ASN A 20 -6.16 14.04 2.28
C ASN A 20 -5.27 13.07 1.48
N LEU A 21 -4.17 13.60 0.93
CA LEU A 21 -3.15 12.85 0.22
C LEU A 21 -1.87 12.80 1.04
N GLU A 22 -1.10 11.75 0.77
CA GLU A 22 0.28 11.68 1.20
C GLU A 22 1.08 12.78 0.50
N VAL A 23 1.91 13.49 1.27
CA VAL A 23 2.79 14.55 0.78
C VAL A 23 4.19 14.30 1.30
N GLN A 24 5.15 14.21 0.39
CA GLN A 24 6.56 14.05 0.70
C GLN A 24 7.36 15.23 0.16
N LEU A 25 8.32 15.68 0.96
CA LEU A 25 9.29 16.70 0.57
C LEU A 25 10.68 16.07 0.54
N PHE A 26 11.33 16.21 -0.61
CA PHE A 26 12.68 15.77 -0.87
C PHE A 26 13.60 16.97 -1.05
N ASP A 27 14.79 16.91 -0.49
CA ASP A 27 15.83 17.92 -0.71
C ASP A 27 16.55 17.75 -2.06
N ASN A 28 17.59 18.56 -2.28
CA ASN A 28 18.45 18.47 -3.47
C ASN A 28 19.21 17.14 -3.58
N GLU A 29 19.44 16.46 -2.46
CA GLU A 29 20.08 15.14 -2.42
C GLU A 29 19.07 14.01 -2.60
N ARG A 30 17.79 14.34 -2.82
CA ARG A 30 16.67 13.42 -3.01
C ARG A 30 16.37 12.60 -1.75
N VAL A 31 16.77 13.09 -0.58
CA VAL A 31 16.46 12.48 0.70
C VAL A 31 15.11 13.02 1.17
N SER A 32 14.22 12.13 1.57
CA SER A 32 12.93 12.51 2.14
C SER A 32 13.16 13.15 3.50
N GLN A 33 12.78 14.41 3.61
CA GLN A 33 12.95 15.19 4.83
C GLN A 33 11.65 15.31 5.62
N ILE A 34 10.52 15.32 4.92
CA ILE A 34 9.19 15.41 5.52
C ILE A 34 8.27 14.46 4.79
N HIS A 35 7.46 13.75 5.56
CA HIS A 35 6.47 12.81 5.08
C HIS A 35 5.19 12.95 5.90
N TYR A 36 4.12 13.39 5.25
CA TYR A 36 2.78 13.40 5.80
C TYR A 36 1.97 12.30 5.12
N ALA A 37 1.61 11.25 5.86
CA ALA A 37 0.73 10.18 5.38
C ALA A 37 -0.36 9.90 6.42
N SER A 38 -1.57 9.63 5.92
CA SER A 38 -2.75 9.37 6.74
C SER A 38 -3.06 7.87 6.87
N TYR A 39 -2.34 7.02 6.14
CA TYR A 39 -2.55 5.58 6.08
C TYR A 39 -1.26 4.86 5.67
N ASP A 40 -1.12 3.60 6.10
CA ASP A 40 -0.07 2.71 5.63
C ASP A 40 -0.50 2.01 4.34
N LEU A 41 0.38 2.02 3.34
CA LEU A 41 0.16 1.27 2.10
C LEU A 41 0.60 -0.20 2.28
N PRO A 42 -0.13 -1.17 1.71
CA PRO A 42 0.35 -2.55 1.65
C PRO A 42 1.70 -2.64 0.96
N THR A 43 2.55 -3.58 1.37
CA THR A 43 3.93 -3.74 0.86
C THR A 43 4.01 -3.80 -0.67
N VAL A 44 3.03 -4.43 -1.33
CA VAL A 44 2.95 -4.52 -2.79
C VAL A 44 2.83 -3.12 -3.40
N ILE A 45 1.93 -2.28 -2.88
CA ILE A 45 1.71 -0.92 -3.37
C ILE A 45 2.89 -0.02 -3.02
N GLU A 46 3.45 -0.16 -1.81
CA GLU A 46 4.61 0.60 -1.38
C GLU A 46 5.80 0.40 -2.34
N ARG A 47 5.99 -0.82 -2.87
CA ARG A 47 7.02 -1.10 -3.89
C ARG A 47 6.81 -0.31 -5.17
N TYR A 48 5.58 -0.29 -5.70
CA TYR A 48 5.26 0.49 -6.90
C TYR A 48 5.42 1.99 -6.65
N LYS A 49 4.98 2.48 -5.49
CA LYS A 49 5.22 3.87 -5.06
C LYS A 49 6.72 4.20 -5.05
N GLN A 50 7.55 3.37 -4.43
CA GLN A 50 8.99 3.59 -4.37
C GLN A 50 9.63 3.58 -5.76
N ALA A 51 9.25 2.65 -6.63
CA ALA A 51 9.73 2.62 -8.01
C ALA A 51 9.33 3.90 -8.78
N ALA A 52 8.08 4.35 -8.62
CA ALA A 52 7.60 5.58 -9.21
C ALA A 52 8.38 6.80 -8.69
N LEU A 53 8.58 6.91 -7.37
CA LEU A 53 9.32 8.01 -6.75
C LEU A 53 10.76 8.12 -7.26
N VAL A 54 11.45 7.00 -7.49
CA VAL A 54 12.79 7.01 -8.09
C VAL A 54 12.77 7.71 -9.45
N HIS A 55 11.78 7.41 -10.30
CA HIS A 55 11.65 8.06 -11.60
C HIS A 55 11.25 9.53 -11.49
N VAL A 56 10.34 9.88 -10.57
CA VAL A 56 9.93 11.27 -10.31
C VAL A 56 11.14 12.12 -9.93
N LEU A 57 11.95 11.65 -8.99
CA LEU A 57 13.11 12.39 -8.47
C LEU A 57 14.29 12.49 -9.45
N GLN A 58 14.30 11.65 -10.49
CA GLN A 58 15.26 11.73 -11.58
C GLN A 58 14.89 12.75 -12.65
N GLN A 59 13.64 13.23 -12.69
CA GLN A 59 13.22 14.18 -13.72
C GLN A 59 13.83 15.57 -13.52
N PRO A 60 14.30 16.22 -14.61
CA PRO A 60 14.69 17.61 -14.56
C PRO A 60 13.44 18.49 -14.48
N LEU A 61 13.03 18.85 -13.27
CA LEU A 61 11.85 19.67 -13.06
C LEU A 61 12.11 21.11 -13.51
N VAL A 62 11.11 21.72 -14.13
CA VAL A 62 11.10 23.12 -14.53
C VAL A 62 10.29 23.94 -13.52
N LYS A 63 10.74 25.18 -13.28
CA LYS A 63 10.06 26.12 -12.40
C LYS A 63 8.64 26.41 -12.88
N ASP A 64 7.71 26.63 -11.94
CA ASP A 64 6.30 26.92 -12.19
C ASP A 64 5.53 25.81 -12.95
N CYS A 65 6.13 24.62 -13.07
CA CYS A 65 5.51 23.45 -13.69
C CYS A 65 5.13 22.40 -12.64
N VAL A 66 4.02 21.72 -12.89
CA VAL A 66 3.58 20.53 -12.13
C VAL A 66 3.59 19.34 -13.05
N TYR A 67 4.25 18.28 -12.60
CA TYR A 67 4.39 17.04 -13.34
C TYR A 67 3.41 16.03 -12.78
N VAL A 68 2.63 15.41 -13.65
CA VAL A 68 1.70 14.34 -13.28
C VAL A 68 2.23 13.04 -13.83
N PHE A 69 2.59 12.15 -12.91
CA PHE A 69 3.14 10.84 -13.21
C PHE A 69 2.07 9.79 -13.01
N CYS A 70 1.96 8.87 -13.96
CA CYS A 70 1.08 7.70 -13.85
C CYS A 70 1.91 6.43 -14.05
N ASP A 71 1.83 5.51 -13.10
CA ASP A 71 2.52 4.22 -13.17
C ASP A 71 1.68 3.14 -13.87
N SER A 72 2.29 1.95 -14.07
CA SER A 72 1.64 0.82 -14.72
C SER A 72 0.43 0.25 -13.97
N ILE A 73 0.27 0.60 -12.69
CA ILE A 73 -0.85 0.16 -11.84
C ILE A 73 -1.84 1.30 -11.57
N GLN A 74 -1.80 2.35 -12.37
CA GLN A 74 -2.67 3.53 -12.34
C GLN A 74 -2.58 4.35 -11.05
N LEU A 75 -1.48 4.25 -10.30
CA LEU A 75 -1.19 5.20 -9.25
C LEU A 75 -0.64 6.47 -9.87
N GLU A 76 -1.18 7.58 -9.40
CA GLU A 76 -0.81 8.91 -9.88
C GLU A 76 -0.14 9.73 -8.78
N PHE A 77 0.87 10.46 -9.20
CA PHE A 77 1.68 11.33 -8.37
C PHE A 77 1.80 12.70 -9.03
N LEU A 78 1.62 13.76 -8.24
CA LEU A 78 1.88 15.13 -8.68
C LEU A 78 3.20 15.57 -8.06
N ALA A 79 4.11 16.10 -8.86
CA ALA A 79 5.37 16.63 -8.37
C ALA A 79 5.63 18.05 -8.85
N ALA A 80 6.23 18.86 -7.99
CA ALA A 80 6.68 20.21 -8.31
C ALA A 80 8.05 20.48 -7.68
N GLY A 81 8.91 21.18 -8.41
CA GLY A 81 10.19 21.63 -7.88
C GLY A 81 10.00 22.80 -6.91
N MET A 82 10.80 22.82 -5.85
CA MET A 82 10.96 23.94 -4.95
C MET A 82 12.13 24.81 -5.42
N TRP A 83 11.95 26.12 -5.41
CA TRP A 83 12.92 27.06 -5.98
C TRP A 83 13.17 28.24 -5.06
N ASP A 84 14.43 28.58 -4.87
CA ASP A 84 14.86 29.82 -4.23
C ASP A 84 15.45 30.73 -5.31
N GLY A 85 14.64 31.67 -5.79
CA GLY A 85 14.98 32.42 -7.00
C GLY A 85 15.07 31.49 -8.22
N ALA A 86 16.28 31.32 -8.76
CA ALA A 86 16.58 30.41 -9.87
C ALA A 86 17.21 29.08 -9.41
N GLU A 87 17.52 28.95 -8.12
CA GLU A 87 18.18 27.77 -7.57
C GLU A 87 17.14 26.71 -7.19
N TYR A 88 17.34 25.48 -7.68
CA TYR A 88 16.54 24.33 -7.29
C TYR A 88 16.89 23.92 -5.85
N ARG A 89 15.86 23.69 -5.02
CA ARG A 89 15.99 23.38 -3.58
C ARG A 89 15.44 22.00 -3.20
N GLY A 90 14.71 21.36 -4.09
CA GLY A 90 14.15 20.02 -3.85
C GLY A 90 12.83 19.81 -4.59
N THR A 91 12.16 18.71 -4.28
CA THR A 91 10.90 18.32 -4.92
C THR A 91 9.83 18.05 -3.86
N ILE A 92 8.62 18.52 -4.11
CA ILE A 92 7.44 18.08 -3.37
C ILE A 92 6.68 17.09 -4.24
N VAL A 93 6.33 15.96 -3.66
CA VAL A 93 5.50 14.93 -4.30
C VAL A 93 4.22 14.75 -3.51
N VAL A 94 3.09 14.71 -4.20
CA VAL A 94 1.75 14.51 -3.65
C VAL A 94 1.16 13.25 -4.29
N GLY A 95 0.66 12.35 -3.46
CA GLY A 95 0.16 11.04 -3.87
C GLY A 95 0.75 9.91 -3.01
N PRO A 96 0.32 8.67 -3.23
CA PRO A 96 -0.40 8.19 -4.41
C PRO A 96 -1.90 8.53 -4.42
N CYS A 97 -2.46 8.71 -5.61
CA CYS A 97 -3.90 8.87 -5.85
C CYS A 97 -4.34 8.13 -7.12
N ILE A 98 -5.66 8.14 -7.39
CA ILE A 98 -6.23 7.60 -8.64
C ILE A 98 -7.10 8.67 -9.31
N SER A 99 -6.99 8.85 -10.63
CA SER A 99 -7.84 9.81 -11.37
C SER A 99 -9.08 9.19 -12.00
N LYS A 100 -9.04 7.88 -12.22
CA LYS A 100 -10.10 7.12 -12.89
C LYS A 100 -10.56 5.97 -12.02
N ALA A 101 -11.81 5.58 -12.23
CA ALA A 101 -12.34 4.38 -11.61
C ALA A 101 -11.47 3.18 -11.99
N TYR A 102 -11.13 2.40 -10.97
CA TYR A 102 -10.22 1.29 -11.09
C TYR A 102 -10.78 0.16 -11.98
N PRO A 103 -10.05 -0.35 -12.99
CA PRO A 103 -10.48 -1.48 -13.80
C PRO A 103 -10.24 -2.81 -13.06
N PRO A 104 -11.28 -3.62 -12.75
CA PRO A 104 -11.13 -4.89 -12.02
C PRO A 104 -10.13 -5.89 -12.63
N GLN A 105 -9.85 -5.77 -13.92
CA GLN A 105 -8.88 -6.59 -14.64
C GLN A 105 -7.45 -6.38 -14.15
N LEU A 106 -7.07 -5.14 -13.86
CA LEU A 106 -5.73 -4.80 -13.41
C LEU A 106 -5.39 -5.48 -12.07
N LEU A 107 -6.36 -5.62 -11.16
CA LEU A 107 -6.11 -6.26 -9.85
C LEU A 107 -5.87 -7.75 -10.06
N ARG A 108 -6.66 -8.37 -10.95
CA ARG A 108 -6.48 -9.78 -11.29
C ARG A 108 -5.12 -10.03 -11.92
N GLU A 109 -4.69 -9.14 -12.82
CA GLU A 109 -3.37 -9.20 -13.44
C GLU A 109 -2.26 -9.05 -12.40
N MET A 110 -2.34 -8.08 -11.50
CA MET A 110 -1.36 -7.91 -10.40
C MET A 110 -1.33 -9.13 -9.48
N ILE A 111 -2.50 -9.62 -9.05
CA ILE A 111 -2.62 -10.78 -8.18
C ILE A 111 -2.02 -12.02 -8.84
N HIS A 112 -2.26 -12.20 -10.14
CA HIS A 112 -1.73 -13.33 -10.89
C HIS A 112 -0.23 -13.21 -11.13
N LYS A 113 0.24 -12.04 -11.58
CA LYS A 113 1.65 -11.74 -11.88
C LYS A 113 2.53 -11.94 -10.64
N GLU A 114 2.10 -11.41 -9.50
CA GLU A 114 2.87 -11.43 -8.25
C GLU A 114 2.57 -12.65 -7.37
N ARG A 115 1.65 -13.54 -7.79
CA ARG A 115 1.21 -14.72 -7.02
C ARG A 115 0.83 -14.39 -5.57
N LEU A 116 0.07 -13.31 -5.39
CA LEU A 116 -0.19 -12.76 -4.05
C LEU A 116 -0.96 -13.74 -3.15
N PRO A 117 -0.54 -13.92 -1.89
CA PRO A 117 -1.32 -14.62 -0.86
C PRO A 117 -2.71 -14.00 -0.65
N LEU A 118 -3.69 -14.80 -0.24
CA LEU A 118 -5.08 -14.35 -0.05
C LEU A 118 -5.21 -13.13 0.87
N VAL A 119 -4.37 -13.04 1.91
CA VAL A 119 -4.32 -11.88 2.82
C VAL A 119 -3.90 -10.62 2.07
N MET A 120 -2.86 -10.70 1.25
CA MET A 120 -2.36 -9.56 0.47
C MET A 120 -3.31 -9.17 -0.65
N GLN A 121 -4.02 -10.13 -1.25
CA GLN A 121 -5.10 -9.82 -2.19
C GLN A 121 -6.18 -8.97 -1.52
N ARG A 122 -6.62 -9.33 -0.31
CA ARG A 122 -7.60 -8.55 0.45
C ARG A 122 -7.09 -7.16 0.80
N GLN A 123 -5.84 -7.05 1.25
CA GLN A 123 -5.20 -5.77 1.54
C GLN A 123 -5.10 -4.88 0.29
N LEU A 124 -4.76 -5.47 -0.85
CA LEU A 124 -4.67 -4.77 -2.12
C LEU A 124 -6.04 -4.25 -2.57
N HIS A 125 -7.07 -5.10 -2.50
CA HIS A 125 -8.46 -4.69 -2.76
C HIS A 125 -8.89 -3.54 -1.84
N GLN A 126 -8.68 -3.67 -0.54
CA GLN A 126 -9.04 -2.66 0.45
C GLN A 126 -8.29 -1.35 0.19
N CYS A 127 -7.00 -1.42 -0.13
CA CYS A 127 -6.18 -0.25 -0.45
C CYS A 127 -6.78 0.55 -1.60
N TYR A 128 -7.08 -0.09 -2.73
CA TYR A 128 -7.65 0.60 -3.90
C TYR A 128 -9.04 1.21 -3.62
N THR A 129 -9.83 0.63 -2.72
CA THR A 129 -11.11 1.24 -2.30
C THR A 129 -10.94 2.44 -1.38
N THR A 130 -9.79 2.57 -0.71
CA THR A 130 -9.49 3.67 0.21
C THR A 130 -8.64 4.78 -0.42
N LEU A 131 -8.03 4.53 -1.58
CA LEU A 131 -7.23 5.54 -2.28
C LEU A 131 -8.10 6.74 -2.66
N THR A 132 -7.56 7.94 -2.41
CA THR A 132 -8.25 9.19 -2.72
C THR A 132 -8.39 9.33 -4.24
N MET A 133 -9.64 9.51 -4.69
CA MET A 133 -9.96 9.78 -6.07
C MET A 133 -9.82 11.29 -6.38
N VAL A 134 -8.94 11.60 -7.31
CA VAL A 134 -8.57 12.96 -7.72
C VAL A 134 -8.84 13.12 -9.21
N ASP A 135 -10.05 13.58 -9.54
CA ASP A 135 -10.41 13.91 -10.91
C ASP A 135 -9.59 15.09 -11.46
N GLU A 136 -9.74 15.38 -12.76
CA GLU A 136 -8.98 16.42 -13.46
C GLU A 136 -9.12 17.81 -12.81
N ALA A 137 -10.33 18.15 -12.33
CA ALA A 137 -10.57 19.44 -11.67
C ALA A 137 -9.83 19.54 -10.33
N LYS A 138 -9.85 18.46 -9.53
CA LYS A 138 -9.04 18.38 -8.30
C LYS A 138 -7.55 18.38 -8.60
N GLN A 139 -7.09 17.67 -9.62
CA GLN A 139 -5.67 17.69 -10.02
C GLN A 139 -5.22 19.10 -10.38
N HIS A 140 -6.04 19.85 -11.12
CA HIS A 140 -5.76 21.26 -11.44
C HIS A 140 -5.71 22.14 -10.18
N ALA A 141 -6.63 21.93 -9.24
CA ALA A 141 -6.63 22.64 -7.97
C ALA A 141 -5.37 22.33 -7.14
N ILE A 142 -4.99 21.05 -7.02
CA ILE A 142 -3.77 20.62 -6.32
C ILE A 142 -2.52 21.18 -6.99
N SER A 143 -2.46 21.16 -8.33
CA SER A 143 -1.35 21.76 -9.09
C SER A 143 -1.23 23.26 -8.79
N SER A 144 -2.37 23.95 -8.72
CA SER A 144 -2.41 25.38 -8.38
C SER A 144 -1.94 25.61 -6.94
N LEU A 145 -2.32 24.74 -5.99
CA LEU A 145 -1.83 24.82 -4.61
C LEU A 145 -0.32 24.58 -4.53
N LEU A 146 0.20 23.57 -5.23
CA LEU A 146 1.63 23.24 -5.24
C LEU A 146 2.51 24.41 -5.68
N ILE A 147 2.10 25.14 -6.72
CA ILE A 147 2.87 26.31 -7.19
C ILE A 147 2.65 27.54 -6.30
N ASN A 148 1.41 27.82 -5.90
CA ASN A 148 1.05 29.12 -5.32
C ASN A 148 1.13 29.19 -3.80
N VAL A 149 1.07 28.06 -3.08
CA VAL A 149 1.28 28.06 -1.62
C VAL A 149 2.74 28.40 -1.28
N LEU A 150 3.65 28.13 -2.21
CA LEU A 150 5.09 28.19 -1.99
C LEU A 150 5.77 29.35 -2.74
N THR A 151 5.06 29.98 -3.68
CA THR A 151 5.60 31.05 -4.51
C THR A 151 4.76 32.31 -4.35
N PRO A 152 5.37 33.48 -4.12
CA PRO A 152 4.63 34.75 -4.10
C PRO A 152 3.97 35.05 -5.45
N GLY A 153 2.65 35.28 -5.41
CA GLY A 153 1.82 35.65 -6.57
C GLY A 153 1.08 34.46 -7.18
N MET A 154 -0.19 34.65 -7.53
CA MET A 154 -0.98 33.61 -8.20
C MET A 154 -0.53 33.44 -9.64
N ARG A 155 0.08 32.28 -9.93
CA ARG A 155 0.47 31.80 -11.26
C ARG A 155 -0.41 30.61 -11.63
N GLN A 156 -0.73 30.51 -12.92
CA GLN A 156 -1.29 29.26 -13.42
C GLN A 156 -0.16 28.25 -13.64
N PRO A 157 -0.26 27.05 -13.03
CA PRO A 157 0.74 26.00 -13.22
C PRO A 157 0.70 25.49 -14.67
N GLN A 158 1.86 25.30 -15.29
CA GLN A 158 1.94 24.50 -16.50
C GLN A 158 1.98 23.02 -16.11
N ARG A 159 1.05 22.22 -16.63
CA ARG A 159 0.98 20.78 -16.36
C ARG A 159 1.74 19.98 -17.43
N ILE A 160 2.55 19.03 -16.98
CA ILE A 160 3.29 18.11 -17.86
C ILE A 160 2.95 16.69 -17.43
N GLU A 161 2.39 15.90 -18.34
CA GLU A 161 2.05 14.49 -18.07
C GLU A 161 3.20 13.58 -18.47
N ILE A 162 3.58 12.68 -17.57
CA ILE A 162 4.64 11.69 -17.78
C ILE A 162 4.08 10.31 -17.47
N ALA A 163 3.99 9.47 -18.50
CA ALA A 163 3.78 8.04 -18.32
C ALA A 163 5.09 7.42 -17.81
N LEU A 164 5.04 6.76 -16.67
CA LEU A 164 6.20 6.05 -16.13
C LEU A 164 6.39 4.72 -16.90
N PRO A 165 7.64 4.28 -17.09
CA PRO A 165 7.89 2.97 -17.67
C PRO A 165 7.28 1.89 -16.76
N PRO A 166 6.78 0.78 -17.33
CA PRO A 166 6.34 -0.35 -16.53
C PRO A 166 7.53 -0.86 -15.69
N SER A 167 7.31 -1.11 -14.41
CA SER A 167 8.37 -1.63 -13.54
C SER A 167 8.81 -3.01 -14.05
N GLU A 168 10.06 -3.12 -14.51
CA GLU A 168 10.67 -4.41 -14.80
C GLU A 168 10.77 -5.24 -13.52
N ASP A 169 10.51 -6.55 -13.65
CA ASP A 169 10.28 -7.48 -12.56
C ASP A 169 11.34 -7.41 -11.45
N THR A 170 10.94 -6.90 -10.29
CA THR A 170 11.53 -7.29 -9.01
C THR A 170 10.57 -8.26 -8.35
N ALA A 171 10.58 -9.50 -8.84
CA ALA A 171 10.01 -10.63 -8.13
C ALA A 171 10.76 -10.77 -6.78
N VAL A 172 10.27 -10.08 -5.77
CA VAL A 172 10.73 -10.27 -4.40
C VAL A 172 10.21 -11.63 -3.98
N LYS A 173 11.12 -12.54 -3.65
CA LYS A 173 10.77 -13.77 -2.93
C LYS A 173 10.09 -13.33 -1.64
N PHE A 174 8.79 -13.52 -1.53
CA PHE A 174 8.13 -13.45 -0.22
C PHE A 174 8.90 -14.38 0.70
N ASN A 175 9.39 -13.88 1.84
CA ASN A 175 10.21 -14.65 2.77
C ASN A 175 9.64 -16.06 2.96
N ASP A 176 10.42 -17.09 2.65
CA ASP A 176 10.03 -18.51 2.73
C ASP A 176 9.48 -18.90 4.12
N ASP A 177 9.82 -18.12 5.16
CA ASP A 177 9.29 -18.26 6.53
C ASP A 177 7.77 -18.04 6.63
N LEU A 178 7.20 -17.10 5.85
CA LEU A 178 5.75 -16.85 5.80
C LEU A 178 4.99 -17.95 5.05
N GLU A 179 5.61 -18.59 4.06
CA GLU A 179 5.03 -19.75 3.36
C GLU A 179 5.09 -21.03 4.21
N GLN A 180 6.17 -21.25 4.96
CA GLN A 180 6.23 -22.34 5.93
C GLN A 180 5.15 -22.19 7.02
N ASP A 181 4.95 -20.98 7.55
CA ASP A 181 3.87 -20.70 8.49
C ASP A 181 2.48 -20.91 7.85
N ARG A 182 2.30 -20.52 6.58
CA ARG A 182 1.03 -20.68 5.88
C ARG A 182 0.68 -22.14 5.57
N THR A 183 1.64 -22.94 5.11
CA THR A 183 1.40 -24.38 4.87
C THR A 183 1.07 -25.10 6.18
N LEU A 184 1.69 -24.70 7.29
CA LEU A 184 1.36 -25.19 8.62
C LEU A 184 -0.04 -24.77 9.07
N ILE A 185 -0.43 -23.52 8.82
CA ILE A 185 -1.78 -23.00 9.13
C ILE A 185 -2.85 -23.71 8.30
N GLU A 186 -2.67 -23.86 6.99
CA GLU A 186 -3.61 -24.56 6.11
C GLU A 186 -3.74 -26.05 6.48
N ARG A 187 -2.63 -26.71 6.83
CA ARG A 187 -2.64 -28.09 7.36
C ARG A 187 -3.43 -28.21 8.68
N ARG A 188 -3.32 -27.21 9.57
CA ARG A 188 -4.11 -27.14 10.81
C ARG A 188 -5.61 -27.01 10.53
N TYR A 189 -6.02 -26.08 9.66
CA TYR A 189 -7.43 -25.92 9.28
C TYR A 189 -8.01 -27.17 8.60
N ALA A 190 -7.24 -27.81 7.73
CA ALA A 190 -7.65 -29.05 7.08
C ALA A 190 -7.83 -30.20 8.09
N SER A 191 -6.93 -30.32 9.06
CA SER A 191 -7.04 -31.31 10.15
C SER A 191 -8.24 -31.03 11.08
N GLU A 192 -8.45 -29.76 11.46
CA GLU A 192 -9.59 -29.33 12.28
C GLU A 192 -10.94 -29.64 11.60
N ASN A 193 -11.06 -29.32 10.31
CA ASN A 193 -12.27 -29.62 9.54
C ASN A 193 -12.53 -31.13 9.40
N LYS A 194 -11.48 -31.93 9.18
CA LYS A 194 -11.62 -33.40 9.11
C LYS A 194 -12.12 -33.98 10.43
N LEU A 195 -11.59 -33.49 11.56
CA LEU A 195 -12.03 -33.91 12.88
C LEU A 195 -13.50 -33.54 13.13
N LEU A 196 -13.87 -32.28 12.87
CA LEU A 196 -15.25 -31.81 13.03
C LEU A 196 -16.23 -32.55 12.12
N HIS A 197 -15.81 -32.88 10.90
CA HIS A 197 -16.62 -33.66 9.96
C HIS A 197 -16.82 -35.10 10.41
N ALA A 198 -15.79 -35.74 10.97
CA ALA A 198 -15.89 -37.09 11.53
C ALA A 198 -16.82 -37.13 12.77
N ILE A 199 -16.72 -36.11 13.64
CA ILE A 199 -17.64 -35.92 14.78
C ILE A 199 -19.08 -35.72 14.28
N ALA A 200 -19.29 -34.82 13.33
CA ALA A 200 -20.63 -34.52 12.79
C ALA A 200 -21.28 -35.73 12.12
N LYS A 201 -20.49 -36.67 11.57
CA LYS A 201 -20.97 -37.92 10.98
C LYS A 201 -21.14 -39.06 12.00
N GLY A 202 -20.65 -38.93 13.22
CA GLY A 202 -20.72 -39.97 14.25
C GLY A 202 -19.98 -41.26 13.91
N ASP A 203 -18.95 -41.20 13.04
CA ASP A 203 -18.20 -42.38 12.60
C ASP A 203 -16.90 -42.54 13.43
N PRO A 204 -16.83 -43.53 14.34
CA PRO A 204 -15.69 -43.71 15.24
C PRO A 204 -14.41 -44.16 14.51
N HIS A 205 -14.54 -44.81 13.35
CA HIS A 205 -13.37 -45.22 12.56
C HIS A 205 -12.77 -44.00 11.86
N MET A 206 -13.61 -43.16 11.26
CA MET A 206 -13.19 -41.90 10.63
C MET A 206 -12.58 -40.92 11.63
N LEU A 207 -13.11 -40.88 12.86
CA LEU A 207 -12.57 -40.08 13.95
C LEU A 207 -11.16 -40.52 14.34
N LYS A 208 -10.95 -41.83 14.50
CA LYS A 208 -9.65 -42.39 14.85
C LYS A 208 -8.59 -42.08 13.78
N THR A 209 -8.95 -42.20 12.50
CA THR A 209 -8.07 -41.83 11.38
C THR A 209 -7.75 -40.33 11.39
N ALA A 210 -8.74 -39.46 11.57
CA ALA A 210 -8.53 -38.02 11.63
C ALA A 210 -7.64 -37.59 12.82
N MET A 211 -7.77 -38.27 13.97
CA MET A 211 -6.92 -38.05 15.14
C MET A 211 -5.48 -38.51 14.92
N GLU A 212 -5.28 -39.65 14.25
CA GLU A 212 -3.94 -40.16 13.91
C GLU A 212 -3.23 -39.28 12.88
N GLU A 213 -3.96 -38.78 11.86
CA GLU A 213 -3.45 -37.82 10.87
C GLU A 213 -3.06 -36.46 11.49
N GLY A 214 -3.70 -36.07 12.60
CA GLY A 214 -3.41 -34.83 13.33
C GLY A 214 -2.26 -34.92 14.34
N LYS A 215 -1.71 -36.12 14.61
CA LYS A 215 -0.60 -36.30 15.58
C LYS A 215 0.67 -35.62 15.06
N GLY A 216 1.20 -34.67 15.84
CA GLY A 216 2.42 -33.91 15.52
C GLY A 216 2.16 -32.47 15.08
N ILE A 217 0.90 -32.10 14.83
CA ILE A 217 0.52 -30.69 14.63
C ILE A 217 0.35 -30.08 16.02
N SER A 218 1.29 -29.22 16.45
CA SER A 218 1.08 -28.42 17.65
C SER A 218 -0.10 -27.49 17.40
N TRP A 219 -1.00 -27.36 18.38
CA TRP A 219 -2.14 -26.44 18.36
C TRP A 219 -1.82 -25.18 19.19
N PRO A 220 -0.84 -24.33 18.82
CA PRO A 220 -0.64 -23.10 19.54
C PRO A 220 -1.83 -22.18 19.24
N TYR A 221 -2.30 -21.57 20.32
CA TYR A 221 -3.55 -20.86 20.43
C TYR A 221 -3.71 -19.73 19.40
N ARG A 222 -4.87 -19.65 18.74
CA ARG A 222 -5.25 -18.52 17.85
C ARG A 222 -5.22 -17.15 18.53
N HIS A 223 -5.18 -17.11 19.86
CA HIS A 223 -5.05 -15.90 20.65
C HIS A 223 -4.13 -16.18 21.83
N PRO A 224 -3.01 -15.45 22.00
CA PRO A 224 -2.12 -15.61 23.16
C PRO A 224 -2.85 -15.49 24.50
N ASN A 225 -4.00 -14.78 24.52
CA ASN A 225 -4.69 -14.37 25.75
C ASN A 225 -5.97 -15.17 26.08
N ALA A 226 -6.35 -16.19 25.32
CA ALA A 226 -7.59 -16.96 25.62
C ALA A 226 -7.50 -18.48 25.34
N PRO A 227 -6.49 -19.20 25.86
CA PRO A 227 -6.27 -20.61 25.55
C PRO A 227 -7.41 -21.55 25.98
N VAL A 228 -8.06 -21.23 27.09
CA VAL A 228 -9.11 -22.06 27.71
C VAL A 228 -10.37 -22.15 26.83
N ARG A 229 -10.69 -21.11 26.04
CA ARG A 229 -11.96 -21.02 25.29
C ARG A 229 -11.97 -21.95 24.07
N SER A 230 -10.84 -22.10 23.38
CA SER A 230 -10.72 -22.99 22.22
C SER A 230 -10.67 -24.47 22.64
N MET A 231 -9.93 -24.78 23.71
CA MET A 231 -9.87 -26.14 24.27
C MET A 231 -11.24 -26.58 24.80
N LYS A 232 -11.96 -25.66 25.47
CA LYS A 232 -13.36 -25.87 25.88
C LYS A 232 -14.23 -26.32 24.71
N ASN A 233 -14.26 -25.57 23.61
CA ASN A 233 -15.14 -25.86 22.48
C ASN A 233 -14.81 -27.20 21.80
N LEU A 234 -13.52 -27.53 21.67
CA LEU A 234 -13.09 -28.81 21.09
C LEU A 234 -13.50 -30.00 22.00
N SER A 235 -13.34 -29.84 23.32
CA SER A 235 -13.73 -30.86 24.31
C SER A 235 -15.25 -31.04 24.41
N PHE A 236 -16.05 -29.99 24.16
CA PHE A 236 -17.51 -30.15 24.07
C PHE A 236 -17.89 -30.94 22.82
N SER A 237 -17.32 -30.63 21.66
CA SER A 237 -17.58 -31.38 20.42
C SER A 237 -17.14 -32.84 20.49
N ALA A 238 -16.11 -33.17 21.28
CA ALA A 238 -15.65 -34.55 21.46
C ALA A 238 -16.50 -35.38 22.45
N ASN A 239 -17.30 -34.71 23.29
CA ASN A 239 -18.18 -35.35 24.29
C ASN A 239 -19.64 -35.44 23.85
N THR A 240 -19.95 -35.08 22.59
CA THR A 240 -21.27 -35.24 21.97
C THR A 240 -21.17 -36.26 20.85
#